data_AF-A0A7S1PNT6-F1
#
_entry.id   AF-A0A7S1PNT6-F1
#
_cell.length_a   1.000
_cell.length_b   1.000
_cell.length_c   1.000
_cell.angle_alpha   90.00
_cell.angle_beta   90.00
_cell.angle_gamma   90.00
#
_symmetry.space_group_name_H-M   'P 1'
#
loop_
_entity.id
_entity.type
_entity.pdbx_description
1 polymer ?
#
loop_
_entity_poly.entity_id
_entity_poly.type
_entity_poly.pdbx_seq_one_letter_code
_entity_poly.pdbx_strand_id
1 'polypeptide(L)'
;PRGSVLYSLGVSVKMNLFLFAPGIFFVWMTVLGPYRTLFHIAVCGLVQVLLGWPFLTTYPESYVAKAFELSRVFTYKWTVNLKFLPEDIFVDKRLGWLL
;
A
#
# COMPACT_ATOMS: atom_id res chain seq x y z
N PRO A 1 3.68 18.30 6.42
CA PRO A 1 4.48 17.39 5.55
C PRO A 1 5.22 16.25 6.28
N ARG A 2 5.77 16.47 7.49
CA ARG A 2 6.59 15.47 8.21
C ARG A 2 5.94 14.08 8.31
N GLY A 3 4.65 14.02 8.69
CA GLY A 3 3.90 12.77 8.78
C GLY A 3 3.76 12.02 7.44
N SER A 4 3.56 12.74 6.34
CA SER A 4 3.46 12.14 5.00
C SER A 4 4.79 11.59 4.50
N VAL A 5 5.90 12.27 4.81
CA VAL A 5 7.25 11.77 4.50
C VAL A 5 7.54 10.50 5.29
N LEU A 6 7.30 10.50 6.61
CA LEU A 6 7.51 9.32 7.45
C LEU A 6 6.62 8.14 7.03
N TYR A 7 5.36 8.42 6.70
CA TYR A 7 4.45 7.41 6.17
C TYR A 7 4.96 6.82 4.85
N SER A 8 5.34 7.67 3.89
CA SER A 8 5.87 7.22 2.60
C SER A 8 7.17 6.42 2.76
N LEU A 9 8.09 6.85 3.62
CA LEU A 9 9.30 6.08 3.96
C LEU A 9 8.95 4.70 4.56
N GLY A 10 7.96 4.64 5.46
CA GLY A 10 7.50 3.39 6.04
C GLY A 10 6.92 2.44 5.00
N VAL A 11 6.13 2.95 4.05
CA VAL A 11 5.61 2.18 2.91
C VAL A 11 6.75 1.61 2.06
N SER A 12 7.82 2.38 1.83
CA SER A 12 9.00 1.91 1.07
C SER A 12 9.80 0.82 1.79
N VAL A 13 9.73 0.74 3.12
CA VAL A 13 10.36 -0.35 3.90
C VAL A 13 9.47 -1.59 3.93
N LYS A 14 8.16 -1.41 4.14
CA LYS A 14 7.21 -2.51 4.23
C LYS A 14 5.87 -2.13 3.60
N MET A 15 5.52 -2.83 2.52
CA MET A 15 4.30 -2.57 1.75
C MET A 15 3.01 -2.66 2.57
N ASN A 16 2.98 -3.43 3.67
CA ASN A 16 1.79 -3.56 4.52
C ASN A 16 1.27 -2.21 5.05
N LEU A 17 2.13 -1.19 5.14
CA LEU A 17 1.69 0.14 5.56
C LEU A 17 0.74 0.80 4.52
N PHE A 18 0.82 0.38 3.26
CA PHE A 18 -0.06 0.84 2.19
C PHE A 18 -1.54 0.54 2.48
N LEU A 19 -1.83 -0.54 3.22
CA LEU A 19 -3.19 -0.92 3.62
C LEU A 19 -3.86 0.16 4.50
N PHE A 20 -3.07 1.00 5.17
CA PHE A 20 -3.60 2.12 5.96
C PHE A 20 -3.87 3.39 5.12
N ALA A 21 -3.52 3.40 3.83
CA ALA A 21 -3.68 4.57 2.96
C ALA A 21 -5.12 5.11 2.90
N PRO A 22 -6.17 4.26 2.76
CA PRO A 22 -7.55 4.76 2.72
C PRO A 22 -7.95 5.44 4.04
N GLY A 23 -7.59 4.87 5.18
CA GLY A 23 -7.88 5.45 6.50
C GLY A 23 -7.18 6.79 6.70
N ILE A 24 -5.90 6.88 6.35
CA ILE A 24 -5.12 8.12 6.42
C ILE A 24 -5.69 9.18 5.47
N PHE A 25 -6.10 8.78 4.27
CA PHE A 25 -6.75 9.68 3.30
C PHE A 25 -8.02 10.30 3.87
N PHE A 26 -8.91 9.49 4.47
CA PHE A 26 -10.12 10.00 5.12
C PHE A 26 -9.82 10.98 6.26
N VAL A 27 -8.83 10.68 7.11
CA VAL A 27 -8.41 11.57 8.20
C VAL A 27 -7.85 12.88 7.65
N TRP A 28 -7.04 12.85 6.59
CA TRP A 28 -6.54 14.08 5.96
C TRP A 28 -7.66 14.90 5.34
N MET A 29 -8.60 14.26 4.65
CA MET A 29 -9.76 14.93 4.06
C MET A 29 -10.60 15.66 5.12
N THR A 30 -10.83 15.03 6.28
CA THR A 30 -11.66 15.63 7.35
C THR A 30 -10.93 16.71 8.14
N VAL A 31 -9.63 16.56 8.40
CA VAL A 31 -8.86 17.47 9.26
C VAL A 31 -8.22 18.62 8.47
N LEU A 32 -7.67 18.34 7.29
CA LEU A 32 -6.86 19.29 6.52
C LEU A 32 -7.61 19.89 5.33
N GLY A 33 -8.71 19.27 4.91
CA GLY A 33 -9.45 19.63 3.70
C GLY A 33 -8.76 19.16 2.41
N PRO A 34 -9.43 19.32 1.25
CA PRO A 34 -9.02 18.69 -0.01
C PRO A 34 -7.69 19.22 -0.56
N TYR A 35 -7.47 20.54 -0.55
CA TYR A 35 -6.26 21.15 -1.11
C TYR A 35 -4.98 20.73 -0.38
N ARG A 36 -5.01 20.72 0.95
CA ARG A 36 -3.87 20.28 1.75
C ARG A 36 -3.67 18.77 1.63
N THR A 37 -4.75 17.99 1.60
CA THR A 37 -4.68 16.54 1.37
C THR A 37 -3.97 16.23 0.05
N LEU A 38 -4.31 16.94 -1.03
CA LEU A 38 -3.64 16.78 -2.32
C LEU A 38 -2.14 17.08 -2.22
N PHE A 39 -1.75 18.14 -1.52
CA PHE A 39 -0.33 18.44 -1.27
C PHE A 39 0.37 17.29 -0.50
N HIS A 40 -0.27 16.73 0.52
CA HIS A 40 0.28 15.62 1.28
C HIS A 40 0.42 14.33 0.45
N ILE A 41 -0.55 14.04 -0.42
CA ILE A 41 -0.47 12.92 -1.39
C ILE A 41 0.66 13.15 -2.39
N ALA A 42 0.80 14.37 -2.92
CA ALA A 42 1.89 14.72 -3.83
C ALA A 42 3.27 14.51 -3.20
N VAL A 43 3.43 14.89 -1.92
CA VAL A 43 4.66 14.63 -1.17
C VAL A 43 4.92 13.14 -1.01
N CYS A 44 3.89 12.33 -0.69
CA CYS A 44 4.05 10.87 -0.62
C CYS A 44 4.50 10.29 -1.96
N GLY A 45 3.85 10.68 -3.06
CA GLY A 45 4.16 10.23 -4.41
C GLY A 45 5.58 10.61 -4.84
N LEU A 46 6.01 11.85 -4.55
CA LEU A 46 7.37 12.29 -4.85
C LEU A 46 8.42 11.42 -4.14
N VAL A 47 8.21 11.10 -2.86
CA VAL A 47 9.12 10.22 -2.11
C VAL A 47 9.19 8.83 -2.75
N GLN A 48 8.05 8.25 -3.16
CA GLN A 48 8.03 6.94 -3.84
C GLN A 48 8.75 6.98 -5.20
N VAL A 49 8.56 8.04 -5.97
CA VAL A 49 9.25 8.21 -7.27
C VAL A 49 10.75 8.36 -7.08
N LEU A 50 11.19 9.16 -6.11
CA LEU A 50 12.62 9.36 -5.83
C LEU A 50 13.30 8.06 -5.39
N LEU A 51 12.67 7.30 -4.49
CA LEU A 51 13.21 6.02 -4.02
C LEU A 51 13.13 4.93 -5.09
N GLY A 52 12.05 4.92 -5.88
CA GLY A 52 11.83 3.98 -6.96
C GLY A 52 12.59 4.30 -8.25
N TRP A 53 13.16 5.50 -8.38
CA TRP A 53 13.78 6.00 -9.60
C TRP A 53 14.72 5.01 -10.31
N PRO A 54 15.74 4.43 -9.64
CA PRO A 54 16.66 3.50 -10.32
C PRO A 54 15.96 2.23 -10.84
N PHE A 55 14.87 1.82 -10.21
CA PHE A 55 14.11 0.65 -10.61
C PHE A 55 13.10 0.97 -11.72
N LEU A 56 12.50 2.15 -11.67
CA LEU A 56 11.58 2.65 -12.69
C LEU A 56 12.28 2.89 -14.03
N THR A 57 13.54 3.31 -14.04
CA THR A 57 14.31 3.49 -15.28
C THR A 57 14.76 2.17 -15.91
N THR A 58 14.95 1.12 -15.12
CA THR A 58 15.50 -0.15 -15.61
C THR A 58 14.41 -1.18 -15.91
N TYR A 59 13.43 -1.34 -15.00
CA TYR A 59 12.36 -2.34 -15.09
C TYR A 59 11.05 -1.80 -14.49
N PRO A 60 10.38 -0.83 -15.14
CA PRO A 60 9.20 -0.16 -14.58
C PRO A 60 8.04 -1.12 -14.27
N GLU A 61 7.70 -1.99 -15.22
CA GLU A 61 6.58 -2.92 -15.07
C GLU A 61 6.82 -3.92 -13.93
N SER A 62 8.00 -4.57 -13.94
CA SER A 62 8.38 -5.53 -12.91
C SER A 62 8.48 -4.88 -11.53
N TYR A 63 9.01 -3.65 -11.46
CA TYR A 63 9.10 -2.91 -10.20
C TYR A 63 7.73 -2.61 -9.63
N VAL A 64 6.81 -2.03 -10.41
CA VAL A 64 5.47 -1.70 -9.91
C VAL A 64 4.70 -2.97 -9.51
N ALA A 65 4.79 -4.03 -10.29
CA ALA A 65 4.13 -5.30 -9.99
C ALA A 65 4.67 -5.94 -8.69
N LYS A 66 5.97 -5.80 -8.40
CA LYS A 66 6.61 -6.41 -7.23
C LYS A 66 6.64 -5.52 -5.99
N ALA A 67 6.69 -4.20 -6.15
CA ALA A 67 6.74 -3.26 -5.03
C ALA A 67 5.45 -3.25 -4.20
N PHE A 68 4.29 -3.39 -4.87
CA PHE A 68 2.97 -3.37 -4.21
C PHE A 68 2.28 -4.73 -4.16
N GLU A 69 2.83 -5.74 -4.84
CA GLU A 69 2.38 -7.14 -4.85
C GLU A 69 0.85 -7.34 -4.82
N LEU A 70 0.11 -6.57 -5.63
CA LEU A 70 -1.36 -6.55 -5.65
C LEU A 70 -2.01 -7.88 -6.07
N SER A 71 -1.23 -8.80 -6.66
CA SER A 71 -1.68 -10.13 -7.06
C SER A 71 -1.40 -11.22 -6.02
N ARG A 72 -0.92 -10.85 -4.82
CA ARG A 72 -0.61 -11.79 -3.75
C ARG A 72 -1.84 -12.63 -3.39
N VAL A 73 -1.65 -13.95 -3.35
CA VAL A 73 -2.61 -14.90 -2.79
C VAL A 73 -2.01 -15.45 -1.50
N PHE A 74 -2.78 -15.41 -0.42
CA PHE A 74 -2.33 -15.91 0.88
C PHE A 74 -2.36 -17.44 0.93
N THR A 75 -1.33 -18.04 1.52
CA THR A 75 -1.29 -19.48 1.72
C THR A 75 -2.11 -19.88 2.93
N TYR A 76 -3.09 -20.78 2.75
CA TYR A 76 -3.99 -21.23 3.83
C TYR A 76 -3.26 -21.86 5.02
N LYS A 77 -2.09 -22.46 4.81
CA LYS A 77 -1.30 -23.11 5.87
C LYS A 77 -0.92 -22.19 7.04
N TRP A 78 -0.72 -20.89 6.79
CA TRP A 78 -0.13 -19.95 7.75
C TRP A 78 -1.08 -18.87 8.25
N THR A 79 -2.38 -18.98 7.96
CA THR A 79 -3.39 -18.03 8.48
C THR A 79 -3.69 -18.34 9.95
N VAL A 80 -3.45 -17.36 10.82
CA VAL A 80 -3.80 -17.43 12.24
C VAL A 80 -5.16 -16.79 12.50
N ASN A 81 -5.39 -15.59 11.95
CA ASN A 81 -6.61 -14.80 12.20
C ASN A 81 -7.84 -15.25 11.37
N LEU A 82 -7.63 -15.97 10.27
CA LEU A 82 -8.67 -16.33 9.29
C LEU A 82 -8.83 -17.84 9.14
N LYS A 83 -8.37 -18.63 10.13
CA LYS A 83 -8.40 -20.09 10.07
C LYS A 83 -9.81 -20.69 10.16
N PHE A 84 -10.78 -19.88 10.57
CA PHE A 84 -12.20 -20.25 10.54
C PHE A 84 -12.78 -20.27 9.12
N LEU A 85 -12.14 -19.60 8.15
CA LEU A 85 -12.58 -19.59 6.76
C LEU A 85 -12.19 -20.91 6.08
N PRO A 86 -13.07 -21.50 5.24
CA PRO A 86 -12.72 -22.59 4.34
C PRO A 86 -11.57 -22.21 3.39
N GLU A 87 -10.75 -23.18 3.00
CA GLU A 87 -9.57 -22.96 2.14
C GLU A 87 -9.96 -22.40 0.76
N ASP A 88 -11.06 -22.87 0.18
CA ASP A 88 -11.60 -22.42 -1.10
C ASP A 88 -11.93 -20.92 -1.10
N ILE A 89 -12.46 -20.41 0.03
CA ILE A 89 -12.77 -18.98 0.19
C ILE A 89 -11.50 -18.19 0.51
N PHE A 90 -10.57 -18.77 1.27
CA PHE A 90 -9.35 -18.08 1.70
C PHE A 90 -8.37 -17.81 0.55
N VAL A 91 -8.30 -18.72 -0.42
CA VAL A 91 -7.41 -18.62 -1.58
C VAL A 91 -8.04 -17.76 -2.69
N ASP A 92 -9.33 -17.41 -2.60
CA ASP A 92 -9.99 -16.54 -3.56
C ASP A 92 -9.35 -15.13 -3.57
N LYS A 93 -8.98 -14.67 -4.78
CA LYS A 93 -8.46 -13.32 -5.01
C LYS A 93 -9.36 -12.22 -4.46
N ARG A 94 -10.67 -12.42 -4.41
CA ARG A 94 -11.63 -11.45 -3.85
C ARG A 94 -11.31 -11.12 -2.40
N LEU A 95 -10.91 -12.12 -1.61
CA LEU A 95 -10.50 -11.90 -0.22
C LEU A 95 -9.21 -11.07 -0.14
N GLY A 96 -8.27 -11.30 -1.05
CA GLY A 96 -7.04 -10.51 -1.15
C GLY A 96 -7.26 -9.03 -1.50
N TRP A 97 -8.34 -8.70 -2.23
CA TRP A 97 -8.71 -7.30 -2.49
C TRP A 97 -9.37 -6.60 -1.30
N LEU A 98 -9.94 -7.36 -0.35
CA LEU A 98 -10.61 -6.83 0.83
C LEU A 98 -9.67 -6.62 2.03
N LEU A 99 -8.51 -7.28 2.03
CA LEU A 99 -7.53 -7.29 3.12
C LEU A 99 -6.34 -6.39 2.82
#